data_AF-A0A926AJE7-F1
#
_entry.id   AF-A0A926AJE7-F1
#
_cell.length_a   1.000
_cell.length_b   1.000
_cell.length_c   1.000
_cell.angle_alpha   90.00
_cell.angle_beta   90.00
_cell.angle_gamma   90.00
#
_symmetry.space_group_name_H-M   'P 1'
#
loop_
_entity.id
_entity.type
_entity.pdbx_description
1 polymer ?
#
loop_
_entity_poly.entity_id
_entity_poly.type
_entity_poly.pdbx_seq_one_letter_code
_entity_poly.pdbx_strand_id
1 'polypeptide(L)'
;MSHGFLPRTDAALLAWSRNFLAKIQDSFEQLGLSLPQVEAYQQLHESFAANLQLCAPQIRNKVSVAEKNASRAALKADAVRLKNIINGQTNVSDA
;
A
#
# COMPACT_ATOMS: atom_id res chain seq x y z
N MET A 1 -10.09 6.49 -20.15
CA MET A 1 -8.90 6.67 -19.29
C MET A 1 -8.82 5.47 -18.38
N SER A 2 -7.74 4.68 -18.41
CA SER A 2 -7.63 3.54 -17.50
C SER A 2 -7.53 4.07 -16.06
N HIS A 3 -8.40 3.59 -15.18
CA HIS A 3 -8.26 3.81 -13.75
C HIS A 3 -7.00 3.06 -13.33
N GLY A 4 -5.93 3.79 -13.01
CA GLY A 4 -4.69 3.19 -12.53
C GLY A 4 -4.94 2.31 -11.30
N PHE A 5 -4.11 1.29 -11.10
CA PHE A 5 -4.21 0.30 -10.02
C PHE A 5 -4.39 0.90 -8.61
N LEU A 6 -3.93 2.14 -8.38
CA LEU A 6 -3.94 2.79 -7.08
C LEU A 6 -4.85 4.04 -7.06
N PRO A 7 -5.60 4.27 -5.99
CA PRO A 7 -6.39 5.49 -5.80
C PRO A 7 -5.53 6.77 -5.81
N ARG A 8 -6.16 7.88 -6.23
CA ARG A 8 -5.50 9.20 -6.33
C ARG A 8 -5.58 10.03 -5.06
N THR A 9 -6.60 9.85 -4.22
CA THR A 9 -6.78 10.60 -2.96
C THR A 9 -6.20 9.83 -1.78
N ASP A 10 -5.76 10.54 -0.75
CA ASP A 10 -5.13 9.94 0.43
C ASP A 10 -6.12 9.06 1.21
N ALA A 11 -7.36 9.52 1.40
CA ALA A 11 -8.40 8.75 2.09
C ALA A 11 -8.75 7.45 1.34
N ALA A 12 -8.92 7.53 0.01
CA ALA A 12 -9.19 6.33 -0.79
C ALA A 12 -7.98 5.38 -0.82
N LEU A 13 -6.76 5.92 -0.87
CA LEU A 13 -5.54 5.12 -0.82
C LEU A 13 -5.40 4.40 0.54
N LEU A 14 -5.69 5.07 1.65
CA LEU A 14 -5.65 4.47 2.99
C LEU A 14 -6.67 3.33 3.12
N ALA A 15 -7.91 3.58 2.70
CA ALA A 15 -8.97 2.57 2.73
C ALA A 15 -8.64 1.37 1.82
N TRP A 16 -8.15 1.64 0.61
CA TRP A 16 -7.72 0.60 -0.33
C TRP A 16 -6.55 -0.21 0.24
N SER A 17 -5.53 0.46 0.79
CA SER A 17 -4.33 -0.18 1.34
C SER A 17 -4.67 -1.08 2.52
N ARG A 18 -5.59 -0.66 3.41
CA ARG A 18 -6.10 -1.51 4.49
C ARG A 18 -6.74 -2.79 3.97
N ASN A 19 -7.58 -2.68 2.94
CA ASN A 19 -8.25 -3.84 2.35
C ASN A 19 -7.25 -4.75 1.61
N PHE A 20 -6.26 -4.17 0.93
CA PHE A 20 -5.19 -4.93 0.29
C PHE A 20 -4.34 -5.68 1.33
N LEU A 21 -3.96 -5.01 2.42
CA LEU A 21 -3.23 -5.60 3.54
C LEU A 21 -3.99 -6.78 4.15
N ALA A 22 -5.29 -6.61 4.44
CA ALA A 22 -6.12 -7.68 4.99
C ALA A 22 -6.15 -8.93 4.09
N LYS A 23 -6.22 -8.74 2.76
CA LYS A 23 -6.19 -9.86 1.80
C LYS A 23 -4.84 -10.56 1.74
N ILE A 24 -3.75 -9.80 1.71
CA ILE A 24 -2.42 -10.42 1.65
C ILE A 24 -2.11 -11.10 2.99
N GLN A 25 -2.54 -10.57 4.14
CA GLN A 25 -2.35 -11.23 5.44
C GLN A 25 -3.08 -12.57 5.52
N ASP A 26 -4.28 -12.68 4.95
CA ASP A 26 -5.09 -13.90 4.98
C ASP A 26 -4.55 -15.00 4.04
N SER A 27 -3.88 -14.64 2.95
CA SER A 27 -3.52 -15.60 1.90
C SER A 27 -2.10 -15.43 1.33
N PHE A 28 -1.15 -14.89 2.09
CA PHE A 28 0.17 -14.51 1.57
C PHE A 28 0.93 -15.68 0.89
N GLU A 29 0.89 -16.88 1.48
CA GLU A 29 1.58 -18.04 0.91
C GLU A 29 1.03 -18.43 -0.46
N GLN A 30 -0.30 -18.40 -0.63
CA GLN A 30 -0.99 -18.70 -1.90
C GLN A 30 -0.73 -17.62 -2.96
N LEU A 31 -0.44 -16.40 -2.51
CA LEU A 31 -0.12 -15.25 -3.34
C LEU A 31 1.39 -15.17 -3.67
N GLY A 32 2.19 -16.15 -3.23
CA GLY A 32 3.64 -16.18 -3.42
C GLY A 32 4.39 -15.08 -2.69
N LEU A 33 3.78 -14.52 -1.63
CA LEU A 33 4.39 -13.54 -0.75
C LEU A 33 4.97 -14.24 0.47
N SER A 34 6.02 -13.65 1.04
CA SER A 34 6.55 -14.10 2.34
C SER A 34 5.98 -13.25 3.48
N LEU A 35 5.91 -13.82 4.68
CA LEU A 35 5.47 -13.09 5.88
C LEU A 35 6.25 -11.77 6.09
N PRO A 36 7.60 -11.72 5.95
CA PRO A 36 8.34 -10.47 6.05
C PRO A 36 7.91 -9.40 5.03
N GLN A 37 7.46 -9.79 3.83
CA GLN A 37 6.97 -8.83 2.84
C GLN A 37 5.63 -8.22 3.25
N VAL A 38 4.76 -9.01 3.87
CA VAL A 38 3.47 -8.54 4.39
C VAL A 38 3.68 -7.61 5.58
N GLU A 39 4.56 -7.99 6.52
CA GLU A 39 4.92 -7.16 7.67
C GLU A 39 5.53 -5.82 7.24
N ALA A 40 6.43 -5.83 6.25
CA ALA A 40 7.00 -4.61 5.68
C ALA A 40 5.90 -3.71 5.09
N TYR A 41 4.93 -4.28 4.35
CA TYR A 41 3.82 -3.51 3.82
C TYR A 41 2.90 -2.96 4.91
N GLN A 42 2.65 -3.72 5.98
CA GLN A 42 1.91 -3.27 7.15
C GLN A 42 2.58 -2.06 7.82
N GLN A 43 3.90 -2.10 8.03
CA GLN A 43 4.65 -0.98 8.59
C GLN A 43 4.53 0.28 7.73
N LEU A 44 4.57 0.14 6.40
CA LEU A 44 4.37 1.26 5.47
C LEU A 44 2.93 1.81 5.56
N HIS A 45 1.93 0.93 5.70
CA HIS A 45 0.53 1.34 5.89
C HIS A 45 0.36 2.17 7.17
N GLU A 46 0.87 1.67 8.29
CA GLU A 46 0.81 2.34 9.60
C GLU A 46 1.56 3.68 9.58
N SER A 47 2.74 3.73 8.97
CA SER A 47 3.51 4.96 8.79
C SER A 47 2.75 6.01 7.96
N PHE A 48 2.12 5.60 6.86
CA PHE A 48 1.29 6.52 6.07
C PHE A 48 0.05 6.99 6.84
N ALA A 49 -0.63 6.09 7.55
CA ALA A 49 -1.78 6.43 8.38
C ALA A 49 -1.41 7.46 9.46
N ALA A 50 -0.30 7.26 10.18
CA ALA A 50 0.19 8.17 11.19
C ALA A 50 0.56 9.55 10.61
N ASN A 51 1.34 9.59 9.54
CA ASN A 51 1.74 10.85 8.89
C ASN A 51 0.54 11.61 8.29
N LEU A 52 -0.49 10.89 7.84
CA LEU A 52 -1.72 11.52 7.36
C LEU A 52 -2.47 12.26 8.47
N GLN A 53 -2.50 11.72 9.70
CA GLN A 53 -3.10 12.40 10.86
C GLN A 53 -2.38 13.72 11.17
N LEU A 54 -1.04 13.75 11.04
CA LEU A 54 -0.22 14.97 11.23
C LEU A 54 -0.41 16.02 10.13
N CYS A 55 -1.16 15.70 9.08
CA CYS A 55 -1.57 16.64 8.03
C CYS A 55 -2.98 17.21 8.26
N ALA A 56 -3.60 16.95 9.42
CA ALA A 56 -4.88 17.55 9.78
C ALA A 56 -4.79 19.09 9.78
N PRO A 57 -5.85 19.83 9.35
CA PRO A 57 -5.77 21.27 9.10
C PRO A 57 -5.20 22.10 10.25
N GLN A 58 -5.41 21.70 11.50
CA GLN A 58 -4.99 22.43 12.69
C GLN A 58 -3.50 22.28 13.03
N ILE A 59 -2.85 21.18 12.60
CA ILE A 59 -1.48 20.82 12.97
C ILE A 59 -0.54 20.64 11.77
N ARG A 60 -1.08 20.81 10.55
CA ARG A 60 -0.35 20.63 9.30
C ARG A 60 0.81 21.61 9.17
N ASN A 61 1.99 21.10 8.86
CA ASN A 61 3.17 21.89 8.55
C ASN A 61 3.91 21.33 7.32
N LYS A 62 4.94 22.03 6.83
CA LYS A 62 5.67 21.61 5.61
C LYS A 62 6.36 20.26 5.78
N VAL A 63 6.88 19.97 6.98
CA VAL A 63 7.58 18.72 7.30
C VAL A 63 6.59 17.57 7.31
N SER A 64 5.46 17.71 8.00
CA SER A 64 4.44 16.65 8.07
C SER A 64 3.85 16.31 6.69
N VAL A 65 3.69 17.31 5.81
CA VAL A 65 3.28 17.08 4.42
C VAL A 65 4.36 16.33 3.63
N ALA A 66 5.64 16.68 3.79
CA ALA A 66 6.74 16.00 3.13
C ALA A 66 6.86 14.54 3.58
N GLU A 67 6.79 14.28 4.89
CA GLU A 67 6.83 12.94 5.48
C GLU A 67 5.65 12.07 5.05
N LYS A 68 4.44 12.64 5.02
CA LYS A 68 3.26 11.96 4.47
C LYS A 68 3.43 11.63 2.99
N ASN A 69 3.98 12.55 2.20
CA ASN A 69 4.19 12.30 0.76
C ASN A 69 5.26 11.23 0.52
N ALA A 70 6.32 11.20 1.34
CA ALA A 70 7.34 10.16 1.30
C ALA A 70 6.76 8.79 1.68
N SER A 71 6.02 8.68 2.79
CA SER A 71 5.38 7.43 3.18
C SER A 71 4.32 6.98 2.18
N ARG A 72 3.57 7.91 1.59
CA ARG A 72 2.67 7.64 0.46
C ARG A 72 3.40 7.05 -0.74
N ALA A 73 4.53 7.62 -1.14
CA ALA A 73 5.31 7.12 -2.27
C ALA A 73 5.83 5.71 -2.00
N ALA A 74 6.38 5.47 -0.81
CA ALA A 74 6.87 4.16 -0.39
C ALA A 74 5.75 3.11 -0.38
N LEU A 75 4.59 3.43 0.21
CA LEU A 75 3.42 2.55 0.25
C LEU A 75 2.95 2.16 -1.16
N LYS A 76 2.91 3.13 -2.08
CA LYS A 76 2.49 2.89 -3.47
C LYS A 76 3.51 2.05 -4.23
N ALA A 77 4.80 2.32 -4.04
CA ALA A 77 5.87 1.55 -4.68
C ALA A 77 5.83 0.08 -4.24
N ASP A 78 5.67 -0.16 -2.94
CA ASP A 78 5.60 -1.51 -2.41
C ASP A 78 4.31 -2.24 -2.82
N ALA A 79 3.17 -1.54 -2.84
CA ALA A 79 1.93 -2.09 -3.38
C ALA A 79 2.06 -2.56 -4.83
N VAL A 80 2.78 -1.80 -5.68
CA VAL A 80 3.06 -2.20 -7.07
C VAL A 80 4.02 -3.39 -7.11
N ARG A 81 5.06 -3.41 -6.27
CA ARG A 81 5.99 -4.54 -6.16
C ARG A 81 5.25 -5.83 -5.80
N LEU A 82 4.43 -5.81 -4.75
CA LEU A 82 3.63 -6.95 -4.31
C LEU A 82 2.64 -7.41 -5.38
N LYS A 83 1.93 -6.47 -6.01
CA LYS A 83 1.05 -6.76 -7.14
C LYS A 83 1.80 -7.49 -8.27
N ASN A 84 3.01 -7.06 -8.61
CA ASN A 84 3.80 -7.71 -9.66
C ASN A 84 4.23 -9.12 -9.27
N ILE A 85 4.56 -9.37 -8.00
CA ILE A 85 4.85 -10.72 -7.48
C ILE A 85 3.60 -11.60 -7.60
N ILE A 86 2.45 -11.10 -7.14
CA ILE A 86 1.16 -11.80 -7.22
C ILE A 86 0.80 -12.13 -8.67
N ASN A 87 0.92 -11.16 -9.58
CA ASN A 87 0.63 -11.37 -11.00
C ASN A 87 1.65 -12.27 -11.70
N GLY A 88 2.87 -12.37 -11.17
CA GLY A 88 3.90 -13.27 -11.65
C GLY A 88 3.72 -14.71 -11.17
N GLN A 89 2.82 -14.97 -10.21
CA GLN A 89 2.43 -16.33 -9.86
C GLN A 89 1.68 -16.95 -11.05
N THR A 90 2.11 -18.14 -11.45
CA THR A 90 1.67 -18.87 -12.63
C THR A 90 0.23 -19.40 -12.49
N ASN A 91 -0.76 -18.52 -12.44
CA ASN A 91 -2.13 -18.85 -12.81
C ASN A 91 -2.37 -18.64 -14.32
N VAL A 92 -1.31 -18.41 -15.09
CA VAL A 92 -1.32 -18.65 -16.54
C VAL A 92 -1.32 -20.15 -16.75
N SER A 93 -2.49 -20.77 -16.62
CA SER A 93 -2.74 -22.04 -17.29
C SER A 93 -2.68 -21.76 -18.79
N ASP A 94 -1.60 -22.15 -19.45
CA ASP A 94 -1.69 -22.55 -20.86
C ASP A 94 -2.69 -23.72 -20.90
N ALA A 95 -3.93 -23.41 -21.27
CA ALA A 95 -4.98 -24.36 -21.61
C ALA A 95 -5.44 -24.07 -23.04
#